data_AF-A0A673CA74-F1
#
_entry.id   AF-A0A673CA74-F1
#
_cell.length_a   1.000
_cell.length_b   1.000
_cell.length_c   1.000
_cell.angle_alpha   90.00
_cell.angle_beta   90.00
_cell.angle_gamma   90.00
#
_symmetry.space_group_name_H-M   'P 1'
#
loop_
_entity.id
_entity.type
_entity.pdbx_description
1 polymer ?
#
loop_
_entity_poly.entity_id
_entity_poly.type
_entity_poly.pdbx_seq_one_letter_code
_entity_poly.pdbx_strand_id
1 'polypeptide(L)'
;KSDSALSVLTVSPSWLSPGASVTLKCHVKPPSAGWRFYWYKAVPQLSDEPYRYELLPDSSEGTEQEVFTIHGQKNTTGYMCRAGRGDPQFYSEYSRPNFTWYMDSSVSLRVSPNRSQHFTSESISLSCETNSDKRRVRQFYENSYSDCDHYSWRTKTSPCIISRTVYNGAVFWCESGSGEFSNAVNISTHDDIILESPVHPVTEGQPLILSCRLWTDGILSDVSFYKNGKVIQNGTSKRLNISAVSKSDEGFYQCERKEVLTRRVQVWMSSESWVSVKCECT
;
A
#
# COMPACT_ATOMS: atom_id res chain seq x y z
N LYS A 1 24.21 13.50 28.96
CA LYS A 1 23.38 13.48 27.73
C LYS A 1 23.82 12.25 26.94
N SER A 2 23.08 11.15 27.07
CA SER A 2 23.32 9.95 26.26
C SER A 2 22.62 10.22 24.93
N ASP A 3 23.39 10.47 23.86
CA ASP A 3 22.82 10.49 22.51
C ASP A 3 22.33 9.07 22.21
N SER A 4 21.02 8.86 22.31
CA SER A 4 20.41 7.56 22.00
C SER A 4 20.54 7.30 20.50
N ALA A 5 21.28 6.24 20.15
CA ALA A 5 21.42 5.80 18.77
C ALA A 5 20.05 5.33 18.23
N LEU A 6 19.66 5.82 17.05
CA LEU A 6 18.41 5.47 16.39
C LEU A 6 18.67 4.59 15.16
N SER A 7 18.06 3.40 15.12
CA SER A 7 18.09 2.55 13.91
C SER A 7 17.02 2.96 12.91
N VAL A 8 17.36 2.95 11.63
CA VAL A 8 16.47 3.30 10.52
C VAL A 8 16.46 2.18 9.50
N LEU A 9 15.27 1.65 9.21
CA LEU A 9 15.06 0.52 8.30
C LEU A 9 14.43 0.96 6.98
N THR A 10 15.00 0.48 5.89
CA THR A 10 14.41 0.53 4.54
C THR A 10 14.24 -0.88 3.99
N VAL A 11 13.16 -1.12 3.25
CA VAL A 11 12.83 -2.42 2.65
C VAL A 11 12.56 -2.25 1.15
N SER A 12 13.03 -3.19 0.34
CA SER A 12 12.80 -3.16 -1.11
C SER A 12 12.70 -4.59 -1.68
N PRO A 13 11.71 -4.89 -2.53
CA PRO A 13 10.58 -4.04 -2.92
C PRO A 13 9.47 -4.01 -1.84
N SER A 14 8.65 -2.95 -1.81
CA SER A 14 7.51 -2.87 -0.88
C SER A 14 6.31 -3.72 -1.31
N TRP A 15 6.14 -3.97 -2.60
CA TRP A 15 5.07 -4.81 -3.16
C TRP A 15 5.69 -6.04 -3.80
N LEU A 16 5.37 -7.23 -3.27
CA LEU A 16 6.05 -8.45 -3.66
C LEU A 16 5.30 -9.18 -4.77
N SER A 17 6.05 -9.50 -5.82
CA SER A 17 5.66 -10.50 -6.81
C SER A 17 6.02 -11.91 -6.31
N PRO A 18 5.29 -12.96 -6.73
CA PRO A 18 5.64 -14.34 -6.40
C PRO A 18 7.10 -14.66 -6.78
N GLY A 19 7.86 -15.22 -5.82
CA GLY A 19 9.27 -15.58 -6.02
C GLY A 19 10.27 -14.42 -5.89
N ALA A 20 9.81 -13.19 -5.66
CA ALA A 20 10.71 -12.06 -5.40
C ALA A 20 11.45 -12.23 -4.06
N SER A 21 12.65 -11.65 -3.99
CA SER A 21 13.41 -11.53 -2.74
C SER A 21 13.24 -10.13 -2.16
N VAL A 22 13.35 -10.04 -0.84
CA VAL A 22 13.29 -8.78 -0.10
C VAL A 22 14.68 -8.44 0.39
N THR A 23 15.09 -7.20 0.18
CA THR A 23 16.31 -6.65 0.77
C THR A 23 15.93 -5.67 1.87
N LEU A 24 16.40 -5.95 3.08
CA LEU A 24 16.33 -5.06 4.24
C LEU A 24 17.67 -4.32 4.35
N LYS A 25 17.61 -3.01 4.62
CA LYS A 25 18.81 -2.21 4.92
C LYS A 25 18.59 -1.40 6.18
N CYS A 26 19.51 -1.50 7.13
CA CYS A 26 19.47 -0.85 8.42
C CYS A 26 20.69 0.05 8.59
N HIS A 27 20.51 1.25 9.11
CA HIS A 27 21.61 2.14 9.47
C HIS A 27 21.31 2.88 10.78
N VAL A 28 22.35 3.34 11.46
CA VAL A 28 22.23 4.08 12.73
C VAL A 28 22.41 5.58 12.50
N LYS A 29 21.57 6.40 13.12
CA LYS A 29 21.72 7.86 13.19
C LYS A 29 22.10 8.29 14.62
N PRO A 30 23.18 9.09 14.80
CA PRO A 30 24.17 9.47 13.78
C PRO A 30 25.06 8.28 13.37
N PRO A 31 25.63 8.29 12.13
CA PRO A 31 26.48 7.20 11.66
C PRO A 31 27.71 6.99 12.54
N SER A 32 28.00 5.74 12.89
CA SER A 32 29.21 5.38 13.65
C SER A 32 29.61 3.92 13.36
N ALA A 33 30.87 3.59 13.62
CA ALA A 33 31.40 2.24 13.39
C ALA A 33 31.17 1.30 14.58
N GLY A 34 31.37 -0.01 14.33
CA GLY A 34 31.34 -1.06 15.37
C GLY A 34 29.95 -1.59 15.72
N TRP A 35 28.93 -1.32 14.89
CA TRP A 35 27.58 -1.86 15.09
C TRP A 35 27.44 -3.26 14.50
N ARG A 36 26.73 -4.12 15.23
CA ARG A 36 26.12 -5.34 14.69
C ARG A 36 24.62 -5.13 14.59
N PHE A 37 24.04 -5.43 13.43
CA PHE A 37 22.63 -5.27 13.12
C PHE A 37 21.87 -6.56 13.39
N TYR A 38 20.71 -6.39 14.01
CA TYR A 38 19.76 -7.44 14.35
C TYR A 38 18.44 -7.16 13.66
N TRP A 39 17.83 -8.20 13.08
CA TRP A 39 16.68 -8.13 12.20
C TRP A 39 15.51 -8.91 12.78
N TYR A 40 14.34 -8.29 12.79
CA TYR A 40 13.14 -8.81 13.43
C TYR A 40 11.95 -8.79 12.48
N LYS A 41 11.05 -9.74 12.66
CA LYS A 41 9.67 -9.68 12.18
C LYS A 41 8.79 -9.00 13.22
N ALA A 42 7.93 -8.10 12.78
CA ALA A 42 6.89 -7.50 13.59
C ALA A 42 5.62 -8.34 13.50
N VAL A 43 5.11 -8.82 14.63
CA VAL A 43 3.87 -9.59 14.75
C VAL A 43 2.82 -8.73 15.44
N PRO A 44 1.65 -8.46 14.85
CA PRO A 44 0.60 -7.65 15.45
C PRO A 44 0.20 -8.14 16.83
N GLN A 45 0.23 -7.23 17.80
CA GLN A 45 -0.40 -7.41 19.09
C GLN A 45 -1.40 -6.27 19.26
N LEU A 46 -2.68 -6.61 19.36
CA LEU A 46 -3.78 -5.65 19.47
C LEU A 46 -3.87 -5.09 20.90
N SER A 47 -2.75 -4.53 21.38
CA SER A 47 -2.46 -4.00 22.72
C SER A 47 -1.76 -2.63 22.62
N ASP A 48 -1.35 -2.08 23.77
CA ASP A 48 -0.64 -0.79 23.88
C ASP A 48 0.71 -0.83 23.15
N GLU A 49 1.49 -1.90 23.33
CA GLU A 49 2.60 -2.24 22.43
C GLU A 49 2.00 -2.90 21.18
N PRO A 50 2.07 -2.26 20.00
CA PRO A 50 1.29 -2.68 18.84
C PRO A 50 1.85 -3.93 18.15
N TYR A 51 3.08 -4.31 18.48
CA TYR A 51 3.83 -5.38 17.83
C TYR A 51 4.72 -6.12 18.81
N ARG A 52 4.79 -7.45 18.65
CA ARG A 52 5.87 -8.29 19.18
C ARG A 52 6.96 -8.42 18.14
N TYR A 53 8.22 -8.42 18.58
CA TYR A 53 9.38 -8.55 17.71
C TYR A 53 9.97 -9.95 17.82
N GLU A 54 9.99 -10.66 16.71
CA GLU A 54 10.55 -12.02 16.61
C GLU A 54 11.83 -11.99 15.79
N LEU A 55 12.93 -12.47 16.35
CA LEU A 55 14.23 -12.44 15.70
C LEU A 55 14.24 -13.36 14.46
N LEU A 56 14.85 -12.89 13.37
CA LEU A 56 15.03 -13.74 12.19
C LEU A 56 16.04 -14.87 12.47
N PRO A 57 15.86 -16.08 11.89
CA PRO A 57 16.69 -17.26 12.20
C PRO A 57 18.20 -17.03 12.05
N ASP A 58 18.61 -16.23 11.06
CA ASP A 58 20.02 -15.96 10.75
C ASP A 58 20.53 -14.65 11.40
N SER A 59 19.79 -14.11 12.37
CA SER A 59 20.10 -12.83 13.03
C SER A 59 20.46 -12.94 14.51
N SER A 60 20.61 -14.15 15.05
CA SER A 60 20.90 -14.40 16.48
C SER A 60 22.15 -13.69 16.99
N GLU A 61 23.26 -13.77 16.25
CA GLU A 61 24.53 -13.15 16.65
C GLU A 61 24.65 -11.69 16.15
N GLY A 62 23.72 -11.25 15.30
CA GLY A 62 23.81 -9.99 14.59
C GLY A 62 24.97 -9.96 13.58
N THR A 63 24.90 -9.02 12.64
CA THR A 63 25.84 -8.93 11.52
C THR A 63 26.43 -7.54 11.39
N GLU A 64 27.70 -7.41 10.99
CA GLU A 64 28.28 -6.11 10.62
C GLU A 64 27.75 -5.60 9.27
N GLN A 65 27.10 -6.46 8.47
CA GLN A 65 26.43 -6.06 7.24
C GLN A 65 25.15 -5.28 7.55
N GLU A 66 25.08 -4.06 7.01
CA GLU A 66 23.88 -3.21 7.04
C GLU A 66 22.72 -3.76 6.20
N VAL A 67 22.92 -4.85 5.47
CA VAL A 67 21.98 -5.40 4.49
C VAL A 67 21.67 -6.86 4.80
N PHE A 68 20.40 -7.23 4.69
CA PHE A 68 19.91 -8.59 4.89
C PHE A 68 18.89 -8.97 3.82
N THR A 69 19.09 -10.11 3.16
CA THR A 69 18.23 -10.57 2.06
C THR A 69 17.39 -11.77 2.48
N ILE A 70 16.09 -11.71 2.18
CA ILE A 70 15.11 -12.75 2.51
C ILE A 70 14.55 -13.30 1.20
N HIS A 71 14.53 -14.62 1.10
CA HIS A 71 14.02 -15.34 -0.08
C HIS A 71 12.74 -16.10 0.26
N GLY A 72 11.86 -16.26 -0.74
CA GLY A 72 10.71 -17.17 -0.66
C GLY A 72 9.59 -16.72 0.29
N GLN A 73 9.46 -15.41 0.54
CA GLN A 73 8.37 -14.86 1.33
C GLN A 73 7.01 -15.04 0.62
N LYS A 74 5.98 -15.44 1.39
CA LYS A 74 4.64 -15.77 0.87
C LYS A 74 3.50 -15.08 1.64
N ASN A 75 3.82 -14.09 2.46
CA ASN A 75 2.86 -13.36 3.28
C ASN A 75 3.29 -11.91 3.45
N THR A 76 2.34 -11.03 3.75
CA THR A 76 2.67 -9.67 4.19
C THR A 76 3.49 -9.75 5.48
N THR A 77 4.65 -9.10 5.50
CA THR A 77 5.54 -9.10 6.67
C THR A 77 6.00 -7.69 7.00
N GLY A 78 5.87 -7.32 8.27
CA GLY A 78 6.52 -6.15 8.85
C GLY A 78 7.91 -6.51 9.38
N TYR A 79 8.88 -5.67 9.10
CA TYR A 79 10.28 -5.81 9.52
C TYR A 79 10.72 -4.67 10.39
N MET A 80 11.66 -4.95 11.28
CA MET A 80 12.31 -3.97 12.15
C MET A 80 13.79 -4.33 12.30
N CYS A 81 14.62 -3.34 12.59
CA CYS A 81 16.01 -3.56 12.93
C CYS A 81 16.42 -2.82 14.20
N ARG A 82 17.47 -3.32 14.86
CA ARG A 82 18.20 -2.59 15.90
C ARG A 82 19.70 -2.86 15.75
N ALA A 83 20.54 -1.98 16.27
CA ALA A 83 21.98 -2.15 16.29
C ALA A 83 22.50 -2.38 17.71
N GLY A 84 23.51 -3.23 17.88
CA GLY A 84 24.20 -3.49 19.15
C GLY A 84 25.71 -3.34 19.02
N ARG A 85 26.40 -2.86 20.06
CA ARG A 85 27.88 -2.76 20.09
C ARG A 85 28.45 -2.81 21.51
N GLY A 86 29.75 -3.09 21.62
CA GLY A 86 30.49 -3.05 22.89
C GLY A 86 30.31 -4.29 23.77
N ASP A 87 31.07 -4.31 24.87
CA ASP A 87 31.03 -5.33 25.93
C ASP A 87 31.13 -4.62 27.30
N PRO A 88 30.03 -4.50 28.09
CA PRO A 88 28.72 -5.10 27.87
C PRO A 88 27.96 -4.46 26.69
N GLN A 89 27.07 -5.24 26.09
CA GLN A 89 26.42 -4.89 24.84
C GLN A 89 25.40 -3.75 25.00
N PHE A 90 25.68 -2.61 24.34
CA PHE A 90 24.79 -1.46 24.22
C PHE A 90 23.94 -1.57 22.96
N TYR A 91 22.63 -1.37 23.08
CA TYR A 91 21.69 -1.42 21.96
C TYR A 91 21.13 -0.05 21.60
N SER A 92 20.90 0.17 20.31
CA SER A 92 20.08 1.27 19.80
C SER A 92 18.61 1.02 20.10
N GLU A 93 17.80 2.07 19.97
CA GLU A 93 16.35 1.91 19.84
C GLU A 93 16.00 1.10 18.58
N TYR A 94 14.85 0.42 18.61
CA TYR A 94 14.31 -0.24 17.43
C TYR A 94 13.94 0.78 16.35
N SER A 95 14.12 0.39 15.09
CA SER A 95 13.59 1.16 13.97
C SER A 95 12.07 1.18 13.98
N ARG A 96 11.47 2.17 13.30
CA ARG A 96 10.06 2.05 12.91
C ARG A 96 9.85 0.80 12.04
N PRO A 97 8.69 0.14 12.14
CA PRO A 97 8.40 -1.02 11.30
C PRO A 97 8.20 -0.58 9.85
N ASN A 98 8.69 -1.40 8.92
CA ASN A 98 8.54 -1.20 7.49
C ASN A 98 8.08 -2.51 6.83
N PHE A 99 7.25 -2.43 5.80
CA PHE A 99 6.41 -3.54 5.37
C PHE A 99 6.69 -3.95 3.93
N THR A 100 6.49 -5.24 3.72
CA THR A 100 6.43 -5.84 2.39
C THR A 100 5.06 -6.48 2.24
N TRP A 101 4.34 -6.05 1.21
CA TRP A 101 2.96 -6.41 0.96
C TRP A 101 2.90 -7.59 0.00
N TYR A 102 2.20 -8.65 0.41
CA TYR A 102 1.94 -9.79 -0.43
C TYR A 102 0.45 -9.82 -0.78
N MET A 103 0.13 -10.15 -2.04
CA MET A 103 -1.24 -10.02 -2.55
C MET A 103 -2.19 -11.05 -1.97
N ASP A 104 -1.71 -12.28 -1.73
CA ASP A 104 -2.51 -13.36 -1.17
C ASP A 104 -2.37 -13.42 0.35
N SER A 105 -3.51 -13.42 1.04
CA SER A 105 -3.53 -13.44 2.51
C SER A 105 -4.82 -14.11 3.01
N SER A 106 -4.73 -14.76 4.16
CA SER A 106 -5.86 -15.31 4.94
C SER A 106 -6.75 -14.21 5.52
N VAL A 107 -6.15 -13.06 5.83
CA VAL A 107 -6.84 -11.83 6.26
C VAL A 107 -7.04 -10.95 5.03
N SER A 108 -8.25 -10.43 4.82
CA SER A 108 -8.52 -9.48 3.74
C SER A 108 -9.02 -8.15 4.28
N LEU A 109 -8.70 -7.07 3.56
CA LEU A 109 -9.26 -5.75 3.78
C LEU A 109 -10.29 -5.47 2.70
N ARG A 110 -11.56 -5.30 3.06
CA ARG A 110 -12.59 -4.82 2.13
C ARG A 110 -12.69 -3.32 2.12
N VAL A 111 -12.81 -2.77 0.91
CA VAL A 111 -13.03 -1.35 0.65
C VAL A 111 -14.40 -1.20 -0.02
N SER A 112 -15.22 -0.32 0.54
CA SER A 112 -16.53 0.03 -0.03
C SER A 112 -16.66 1.55 -0.17
N PRO A 113 -16.88 2.08 -1.38
CA PRO A 113 -16.99 1.35 -2.65
C PRO A 113 -15.64 0.73 -3.11
N ASN A 114 -15.69 -0.40 -3.84
CA ASN A 114 -14.50 -1.15 -4.30
C ASN A 114 -13.78 -0.41 -5.43
N ARG A 115 -13.07 0.66 -5.09
CA ARG A 115 -12.24 1.41 -6.03
C ARG A 115 -10.97 1.97 -5.38
N SER A 116 -9.94 2.22 -6.18
CA SER A 116 -8.65 2.77 -5.72
C SER A 116 -8.62 4.30 -5.65
N GLN A 117 -9.52 4.97 -6.38
CA GLN A 117 -9.62 6.43 -6.43
C GLN A 117 -11.01 6.87 -5.96
N HIS A 118 -11.06 7.91 -5.14
CA HIS A 118 -12.31 8.50 -4.64
C HIS A 118 -12.26 10.02 -4.71
N PHE A 119 -13.40 10.68 -4.64
CA PHE A 119 -13.41 12.12 -4.47
C PHE A 119 -13.14 12.51 -3.01
N THR A 120 -12.52 13.67 -2.77
CA THR A 120 -12.20 14.17 -1.41
C THR A 120 -13.42 14.35 -0.51
N SER A 121 -14.57 14.59 -1.13
CA SER A 121 -15.90 14.74 -0.52
C SER A 121 -16.62 13.42 -0.24
N GLU A 122 -16.13 12.30 -0.78
CA GLU A 122 -16.74 10.99 -0.58
C GLU A 122 -16.26 10.32 0.70
N SER A 123 -17.12 9.48 1.26
CA SER A 123 -16.76 8.59 2.35
C SER A 123 -16.38 7.20 1.84
N ILE A 124 -15.45 6.57 2.55
CA ILE A 124 -15.06 5.18 2.32
C ILE A 124 -15.25 4.35 3.59
N SER A 125 -15.69 3.11 3.40
CA SER A 125 -15.80 2.11 4.47
C SER A 125 -14.71 1.05 4.28
N LEU A 126 -13.97 0.80 5.34
CA LEU A 126 -12.87 -0.16 5.41
C LEU A 126 -13.19 -1.21 6.47
N SER A 127 -13.17 -2.49 6.10
CA SER A 127 -13.49 -3.58 7.02
C SER A 127 -12.55 -4.77 6.85
N CYS A 128 -12.06 -5.28 7.98
CA CYS A 128 -11.22 -6.48 8.02
C CYS A 128 -12.06 -7.75 8.05
N GLU A 129 -11.75 -8.70 7.17
CA GLU A 129 -12.30 -10.05 7.21
C GLU A 129 -11.21 -11.03 7.66
N THR A 130 -11.46 -11.64 8.81
CA THR A 130 -10.57 -12.60 9.46
C THR A 130 -11.40 -13.48 10.40
N ASN A 131 -10.89 -14.67 10.69
CA ASN A 131 -11.44 -15.58 11.70
C ASN A 131 -11.16 -15.13 13.14
N SER A 132 -10.35 -14.08 13.34
CA SER A 132 -10.09 -13.53 14.68
C SER A 132 -11.18 -12.54 15.11
N ASP A 133 -11.59 -12.64 16.37
CA ASP A 133 -12.52 -11.70 17.01
C ASP A 133 -11.92 -10.29 17.13
N LYS A 134 -10.60 -10.22 17.30
CA LYS A 134 -9.89 -8.95 17.41
C LYS A 134 -9.25 -8.61 16.08
N ARG A 135 -9.56 -7.41 15.58
CA ARG A 135 -9.04 -6.90 14.31
C ARG A 135 -9.06 -5.38 14.27
N ARG A 136 -8.07 -4.79 13.60
CA ARG A 136 -8.01 -3.33 13.39
C ARG A 136 -7.60 -3.00 11.97
N VAL A 137 -8.12 -1.88 11.49
CA VAL A 137 -7.64 -1.24 10.26
C VAL A 137 -6.48 -0.33 10.62
N ARG A 138 -5.41 -0.44 9.84
CA ARG A 138 -4.24 0.41 9.93
C ARG A 138 -4.10 1.23 8.66
N GLN A 139 -3.50 2.39 8.83
CA GLN A 139 -3.24 3.33 7.75
C GLN A 139 -1.86 3.93 7.96
N PHE A 140 -1.10 4.04 6.87
CA PHE A 140 0.02 4.98 6.77
C PHE A 140 -0.24 5.91 5.58
N TYR A 141 0.12 7.18 5.73
CA TYR A 141 0.05 8.17 4.67
C TYR A 141 1.30 9.05 4.70
N GLU A 142 1.68 9.57 3.53
CA GLU A 142 2.74 10.55 3.38
C GLU A 142 2.17 11.93 3.69
N ASN A 143 2.71 12.62 4.71
CA ASN A 143 2.22 13.93 5.11
C ASN A 143 2.92 15.02 4.30
N SER A 144 2.23 15.65 3.35
CA SER A 144 2.78 16.70 2.47
C SER A 144 3.04 18.04 3.16
N TYR A 145 2.69 18.18 4.45
CA TYR A 145 2.77 19.44 5.20
C TYR A 145 3.99 19.56 6.15
N SER A 146 4.90 18.59 6.14
CA SER A 146 6.10 18.62 7.02
C SER A 146 7.33 18.13 6.26
N ASP A 147 8.35 18.98 6.17
CA ASP A 147 9.72 18.62 5.81
C ASP A 147 10.15 17.36 6.58
N CYS A 148 10.49 16.31 5.82
CA CYS A 148 11.09 15.03 6.24
C CYS A 148 10.27 14.11 7.20
N ASP A 149 9.96 12.89 6.72
CA ASP A 149 9.83 11.64 7.51
C ASP A 149 8.75 11.54 8.62
N HIS A 150 7.61 12.22 8.49
CA HIS A 150 6.45 12.01 9.38
C HIS A 150 5.34 11.16 8.75
N TYR A 151 5.56 9.83 8.68
CA TYR A 151 4.47 8.85 8.52
C TYR A 151 3.61 8.85 9.79
N SER A 152 2.35 9.28 9.69
CA SER A 152 1.40 9.17 10.81
C SER A 152 0.65 7.84 10.74
N TRP A 153 0.69 7.11 11.84
CA TRP A 153 0.00 5.84 12.01
C TRP A 153 -1.36 6.07 12.65
N ARG A 154 -2.43 5.55 12.04
CA ARG A 154 -3.77 5.57 12.64
C ARG A 154 -4.32 4.17 12.82
N THR A 155 -4.94 3.96 13.98
CA THR A 155 -5.62 2.72 14.34
C THR A 155 -7.12 3.00 14.44
N LYS A 156 -7.92 2.17 13.78
CA LYS A 156 -9.37 2.20 13.91
C LYS A 156 -9.92 0.79 14.10
N THR A 157 -10.98 0.68 14.90
CA THR A 157 -11.80 -0.52 14.98
C THR A 157 -12.44 -0.80 13.62
N SER A 158 -12.64 -2.07 13.29
CA SER A 158 -13.29 -2.50 12.06
C SER A 158 -14.78 -2.77 12.31
N PRO A 159 -15.72 -2.25 11.49
CA PRO A 159 -15.50 -1.41 10.31
C PRO A 159 -15.14 0.03 10.66
N CYS A 160 -14.34 0.67 9.80
CA CYS A 160 -13.93 2.06 9.89
C CYS A 160 -14.52 2.86 8.74
N ILE A 161 -15.22 3.96 9.05
CA ILE A 161 -15.73 4.91 8.07
C ILE A 161 -14.85 6.16 8.07
N ILE A 162 -14.33 6.52 6.91
CA ILE A 162 -13.56 7.76 6.69
C ILE A 162 -14.46 8.69 5.89
N SER A 163 -14.85 9.83 6.49
CA SER A 163 -15.87 10.74 5.94
C SER A 163 -15.32 11.85 5.04
N ARG A 164 -14.03 12.16 5.15
CA ARG A 164 -13.34 13.16 4.33
C ARG A 164 -11.89 12.74 4.20
N THR A 165 -11.50 12.38 2.99
CA THR A 165 -10.14 11.89 2.75
C THR A 165 -9.26 13.08 2.40
N VAL A 166 -8.31 13.38 3.30
CA VAL A 166 -7.32 14.46 3.14
C VAL A 166 -5.95 13.89 2.74
N TYR A 167 -5.88 12.58 2.51
CA TYR A 167 -4.61 11.86 2.38
C TYR A 167 -4.45 11.37 0.94
N ASN A 168 -3.61 12.08 0.18
CA ASN A 168 -3.19 11.62 -1.13
C ASN A 168 -2.27 10.40 -0.95
N GLY A 169 -2.63 9.27 -1.56
CA GLY A 169 -1.78 8.07 -1.60
C GLY A 169 -1.61 7.37 -0.26
N ALA A 170 -2.70 7.13 0.47
CA ALA A 170 -2.66 6.40 1.72
C ALA A 170 -2.75 4.89 1.49
N VAL A 171 -1.97 4.13 2.25
CA VAL A 171 -1.98 2.67 2.21
C VAL A 171 -2.70 2.12 3.43
N PHE A 172 -3.61 1.19 3.18
CA PHE A 172 -4.46 0.58 4.19
C PHE A 172 -4.26 -0.94 4.23
N TRP A 173 -4.29 -1.51 5.43
CA TRP A 173 -4.26 -2.95 5.66
C TRP A 173 -4.96 -3.29 6.98
N CYS A 174 -5.15 -4.58 7.19
CA CYS A 174 -5.72 -5.16 8.40
C CYS A 174 -4.67 -5.88 9.22
N GLU A 175 -4.83 -5.78 10.53
CA GLU A 175 -4.10 -6.57 11.51
C GLU A 175 -5.09 -7.42 12.31
N SER A 176 -4.82 -8.72 12.34
CA SER A 176 -5.62 -9.73 13.03
C SER A 176 -5.02 -10.06 14.40
N GLY A 177 -5.87 -10.40 15.36
CA GLY A 177 -5.44 -10.85 16.70
C GLY A 177 -4.68 -12.17 16.68
N SER A 178 -4.73 -12.91 15.56
CA SER A 178 -3.88 -14.08 15.29
C SER A 178 -2.42 -13.73 14.95
N GLY A 179 -2.07 -12.45 14.83
CA GLY A 179 -0.72 -12.02 14.43
C GLY A 179 -0.51 -12.00 12.92
N GLU A 180 -1.58 -11.97 12.14
CA GLU A 180 -1.54 -11.93 10.67
C GLU A 180 -1.85 -10.52 10.14
N PHE A 181 -1.24 -10.19 9.00
CA PHE A 181 -1.51 -8.99 8.21
C PHE A 181 -2.30 -9.35 6.96
N SER A 182 -3.19 -8.47 6.51
CA SER A 182 -3.79 -8.62 5.18
C SER A 182 -2.83 -8.23 4.05
N ASN A 183 -3.29 -8.37 2.81
CA ASN A 183 -2.77 -7.56 1.72
C ASN A 183 -2.97 -6.07 2.03
N ALA A 184 -2.17 -5.20 1.41
CA ALA A 184 -2.40 -3.77 1.45
C ALA A 184 -3.11 -3.27 0.20
N VAL A 185 -3.75 -2.11 0.33
CA VAL A 185 -4.37 -1.38 -0.78
C VAL A 185 -3.92 0.07 -0.74
N ASN A 186 -3.67 0.65 -1.92
CA ASN A 186 -3.39 2.08 -2.05
C ASN A 186 -4.67 2.80 -2.48
N ILE A 187 -5.08 3.80 -1.70
CA ILE A 187 -6.25 4.62 -1.98
C ILE A 187 -5.79 6.07 -2.11
N SER A 188 -6.22 6.71 -3.19
CA SER A 188 -5.95 8.12 -3.47
C SER A 188 -7.24 8.91 -3.61
N THR A 189 -7.16 10.22 -3.36
CA THR A 189 -8.29 11.12 -3.50
C THR A 189 -8.01 12.30 -4.40
N HIS A 190 -9.05 12.71 -5.12
CA HIS A 190 -8.98 13.72 -6.17
C HIS A 190 -10.20 14.64 -6.07
N ASP A 191 -10.11 15.84 -6.64
CA ASP A 191 -11.21 16.81 -6.62
C ASP A 191 -11.97 16.87 -7.96
N ASP A 192 -11.31 16.55 -9.08
CA ASP A 192 -11.85 16.81 -10.42
C ASP A 192 -12.32 15.55 -11.14
N ILE A 193 -11.42 14.58 -11.33
CA ILE A 193 -11.63 13.38 -12.15
C ILE A 193 -11.00 12.17 -11.47
N ILE A 194 -11.70 11.04 -11.51
CA ILE A 194 -11.20 9.76 -11.03
C ILE A 194 -11.42 8.65 -12.05
N LEU A 195 -10.53 7.67 -12.02
CA LEU A 195 -10.72 6.36 -12.61
C LEU A 195 -11.21 5.40 -11.53
N GLU A 196 -12.46 4.95 -11.66
CA GLU A 196 -13.01 3.89 -10.83
C GLU A 196 -12.46 2.54 -11.32
N SER A 197 -11.30 2.15 -10.78
CA SER A 197 -10.68 0.83 -10.96
C SER A 197 -10.75 0.03 -9.65
N PRO A 198 -10.92 -1.30 -9.71
CA PRO A 198 -11.01 -2.14 -8.52
C PRO A 198 -9.73 -2.07 -7.70
N VAL A 199 -9.86 -2.13 -6.37
CA VAL A 199 -8.71 -2.04 -5.46
C VAL A 199 -7.99 -3.39 -5.28
N HIS A 200 -8.69 -4.48 -5.57
CA HIS A 200 -8.17 -5.84 -5.50
C HIS A 200 -7.93 -6.41 -6.90
N PRO A 201 -7.02 -7.41 -7.04
CA PRO A 201 -6.84 -8.12 -8.29
C PRO A 201 -8.14 -8.71 -8.82
N VAL A 202 -8.31 -8.64 -10.14
CA VAL A 202 -9.43 -9.27 -10.83
C VAL A 202 -9.02 -10.68 -11.24
N THR A 203 -9.88 -11.66 -11.01
CA THR A 203 -9.62 -13.04 -11.44
C THR A 203 -9.70 -13.16 -12.96
N GLU A 204 -8.77 -13.91 -13.55
CA GLU A 204 -8.77 -14.23 -14.98
C GLU A 204 -10.14 -14.82 -15.42
N GLY A 205 -10.62 -14.39 -16.59
CA GLY A 205 -11.93 -14.74 -17.12
C GLY A 205 -13.12 -13.94 -16.57
N GLN A 206 -12.96 -13.21 -15.46
CA GLN A 206 -14.01 -12.32 -14.95
C GLN A 206 -14.06 -11.00 -15.75
N PRO A 207 -15.20 -10.29 -15.76
CA PRO A 207 -15.29 -9.00 -16.41
C PRO A 207 -14.63 -7.88 -15.59
N LEU A 208 -13.94 -6.97 -16.27
CA LEU A 208 -13.41 -5.73 -15.70
C LEU A 208 -14.17 -4.54 -16.30
N ILE A 209 -14.74 -3.72 -15.43
CA ILE A 209 -15.39 -2.47 -15.80
C ILE A 209 -14.61 -1.33 -15.15
N LEU A 210 -14.02 -0.47 -15.98
CA LEU A 210 -13.45 0.79 -15.53
C LEU A 210 -14.41 1.92 -15.85
N SER A 211 -14.57 2.87 -14.93
CA SER A 211 -15.48 4.01 -15.09
C SER A 211 -14.72 5.31 -14.90
N CYS A 212 -14.84 6.22 -15.86
CA CYS A 212 -14.22 7.53 -15.83
C CYS A 212 -15.24 8.55 -15.33
N ARG A 213 -15.05 9.02 -14.10
CA ARG A 213 -16.03 9.87 -13.43
C ARG A 213 -15.44 11.25 -13.19
N LEU A 214 -16.16 12.26 -13.66
CA LEU A 214 -15.89 13.66 -13.35
C LEU A 214 -16.70 14.03 -12.12
N TRP A 215 -16.21 14.96 -11.31
CA TRP A 215 -16.92 15.46 -10.13
C TRP A 215 -18.26 16.09 -10.49
N THR A 216 -18.33 16.74 -11.66
CA THR A 216 -19.54 17.36 -12.19
C THR A 216 -20.24 16.48 -13.22
N ASP A 217 -21.57 16.58 -13.29
CA ASP A 217 -22.40 15.90 -14.31
C ASP A 217 -22.36 16.65 -15.66
N GLY A 218 -21.16 16.86 -16.20
CA GLY A 218 -20.95 17.46 -17.52
C GLY A 218 -21.66 16.68 -18.63
N ILE A 219 -22.31 17.41 -19.53
CA ILE A 219 -23.38 16.88 -20.40
C ILE A 219 -22.84 16.20 -21.67
N LEU A 220 -21.66 16.57 -22.17
CA LEU A 220 -21.01 15.89 -23.31
C LEU A 220 -19.49 16.02 -23.18
N SER A 221 -18.80 14.89 -23.02
CA SER A 221 -17.33 14.86 -23.03
C SER A 221 -16.84 13.69 -23.87
N ASP A 222 -15.88 13.94 -24.74
CA ASP A 222 -15.07 12.84 -25.28
C ASP A 222 -14.29 12.21 -24.13
N VAL A 223 -14.38 10.90 -24.03
CA VAL A 223 -13.72 10.07 -23.02
C VAL A 223 -12.72 9.18 -23.73
N SER A 224 -11.47 9.25 -23.30
CA SER A 224 -10.41 8.35 -23.75
C SER A 224 -9.87 7.54 -22.58
N PHE A 225 -9.72 6.23 -22.77
CA PHE A 225 -9.05 5.35 -21.82
C PHE A 225 -7.68 4.97 -22.34
N TYR A 226 -6.72 4.96 -21.43
CA TYR A 226 -5.32 4.66 -21.69
C TYR A 226 -4.91 3.43 -20.87
N LYS A 227 -4.04 2.61 -21.44
CA LYS A 227 -3.32 1.52 -20.76
C LYS A 227 -1.84 1.63 -21.08
N ASN A 228 -1.01 1.73 -20.05
CA ASN A 228 0.44 1.93 -20.17
C ASN A 228 0.77 3.10 -21.13
N GLY A 229 0.05 4.21 -20.98
CA GLY A 229 0.19 5.41 -21.82
C GLY A 229 -0.39 5.34 -23.23
N LYS A 230 -0.95 4.21 -23.66
CA LYS A 230 -1.55 4.05 -25.00
C LYS A 230 -3.06 4.08 -24.96
N VAL A 231 -3.69 4.80 -25.90
CA VAL A 231 -5.16 4.86 -26.04
C VAL A 231 -5.69 3.47 -26.41
N ILE A 232 -6.67 2.98 -25.65
CA ILE A 232 -7.35 1.70 -25.89
C ILE A 232 -8.84 1.86 -26.20
N GLN A 233 -9.44 2.99 -25.83
CA GLN A 233 -10.82 3.35 -26.18
C GLN A 233 -10.93 4.86 -26.30
N ASN A 234 -11.67 5.34 -27.30
CA ASN A 234 -12.02 6.75 -27.47
C ASN A 234 -13.48 6.85 -27.96
N GLY A 235 -14.24 7.79 -27.41
CA GLY A 235 -15.62 8.05 -27.79
C GLY A 235 -16.36 8.76 -26.67
N THR A 236 -17.67 8.55 -26.54
CA THR A 236 -18.49 9.18 -25.49
C THR A 236 -18.74 8.27 -24.29
N SER A 237 -18.34 7.00 -24.39
CA SER A 237 -18.56 6.02 -23.31
C SER A 237 -17.72 6.36 -22.09
N LYS A 238 -18.38 6.63 -20.97
CA LYS A 238 -17.75 6.83 -19.65
C LYS A 238 -17.19 5.53 -19.05
N ARG A 239 -17.40 4.39 -19.70
CA ARG A 239 -16.97 3.08 -19.22
C ARG A 239 -16.14 2.34 -20.27
N LEU A 240 -15.11 1.65 -19.80
CA LEU A 240 -14.38 0.62 -20.54
C LEU A 240 -14.80 -0.74 -19.97
N ASN A 241 -15.14 -1.68 -20.86
CA ASN A 241 -15.55 -3.02 -20.47
C ASN A 241 -14.64 -4.05 -21.14
N ILE A 242 -13.97 -4.86 -20.34
CA ILE A 242 -13.21 -6.03 -20.77
C ILE A 242 -14.01 -7.24 -20.29
N SER A 243 -14.62 -7.99 -21.20
CA SER A 243 -15.57 -9.05 -20.87
C SER A 243 -14.95 -10.25 -20.16
N ALA A 244 -13.71 -10.59 -20.52
CA ALA A 244 -12.94 -11.67 -19.92
C ALA A 244 -11.48 -11.21 -19.81
N VAL A 245 -11.05 -10.92 -18.59
CA VAL A 245 -9.72 -10.38 -18.29
C VAL A 245 -8.67 -11.49 -18.39
N SER A 246 -7.50 -11.17 -18.96
CA SER A 246 -6.34 -12.06 -19.07
C SER A 246 -5.11 -11.45 -18.40
N LYS A 247 -4.02 -12.20 -18.23
CA LYS A 247 -2.78 -11.61 -17.69
C LYS A 247 -2.25 -10.43 -18.52
N SER A 248 -2.55 -10.40 -19.82
CA SER A 248 -2.16 -9.29 -20.69
C SER A 248 -2.88 -7.98 -20.37
N ASP A 249 -4.01 -8.03 -19.65
CA ASP A 249 -4.81 -6.89 -19.22
C ASP A 249 -4.28 -6.17 -17.98
N GLU A 250 -3.30 -6.76 -17.29
CA GLU A 250 -2.59 -6.10 -16.20
C GLU A 250 -1.81 -4.87 -16.69
N GLY A 251 -1.86 -3.78 -15.93
CA GLY A 251 -1.17 -2.54 -16.30
C GLY A 251 -1.67 -1.29 -15.59
N PHE A 252 -1.07 -0.16 -15.94
CA PHE A 252 -1.51 1.17 -15.51
C PHE A 252 -2.60 1.69 -16.42
N TYR A 253 -3.76 2.00 -15.85
CA TYR A 253 -4.88 2.59 -16.56
C TYR A 253 -5.09 4.04 -16.16
N GLN A 254 -5.56 4.84 -17.12
CA GLN A 254 -5.87 6.26 -16.93
C GLN A 254 -7.06 6.62 -17.81
N CYS A 255 -7.81 7.65 -17.43
CA CYS A 255 -8.85 8.18 -18.29
C CYS A 255 -8.75 9.69 -18.45
N GLU A 256 -9.13 10.15 -19.64
CA GLU A 256 -9.18 11.55 -20.03
C GLU A 256 -10.62 11.92 -20.38
N ARG A 257 -11.08 13.09 -19.94
CA ARG A 257 -12.33 13.70 -20.40
C ARG A 257 -12.04 15.05 -21.04
N LYS A 258 -12.59 15.29 -22.23
CA LYS A 258 -12.54 16.58 -22.93
C LYS A 258 -13.93 17.17 -23.00
N GLU A 259 -14.14 18.34 -22.42
CA GLU A 259 -15.41 19.07 -22.52
C GLU A 259 -15.20 20.32 -23.38
N VAL A 260 -16.09 20.50 -24.36
CA VAL A 260 -16.08 21.66 -25.25
C VAL A 260 -17.09 22.68 -24.73
N LEU A 261 -16.63 23.62 -23.92
CA LEU A 261 -17.46 24.72 -23.43
C LEU A 261 -17.28 25.93 -24.36
N THR A 262 -18.27 26.17 -25.23
CA THR A 262 -18.42 27.32 -26.13
C THR A 262 -17.22 27.62 -27.07
N ARG A 263 -16.08 28.07 -26.54
CA ARG A 263 -14.83 28.43 -27.24
C ARG A 263 -13.55 27.91 -26.57
N ARG A 264 -13.64 27.12 -25.49
CA ARG A 264 -12.49 26.49 -24.82
C ARG A 264 -12.71 24.99 -24.67
N VAL A 265 -11.66 24.23 -24.92
CA VAL A 265 -11.61 22.80 -24.60
C VAL A 265 -10.98 22.67 -23.23
N GLN A 266 -11.74 22.16 -22.25
CA GLN A 266 -11.20 21.74 -20.97
C GLN A 266 -10.86 20.25 -21.04
N VAL A 267 -9.70 19.89 -20.50
CA VAL A 267 -9.20 18.51 -20.48
C VAL A 267 -8.87 18.15 -19.05
N TRP A 268 -9.43 17.04 -18.57
CA TRP A 268 -9.10 16.46 -17.28
C TRP A 268 -8.52 15.07 -17.50
N MET A 269 -7.47 14.76 -16.75
CA MET A 269 -6.80 13.46 -16.78
C MET A 269 -6.81 12.90 -15.36
N SER A 270 -7.29 11.66 -15.19
CA SER A 270 -7.21 10.98 -13.89
C SER A 270 -5.76 10.69 -13.53
N SER A 271 -5.48 10.40 -12.26
CA SER A 271 -4.21 9.74 -11.91
C SER A 271 -4.19 8.32 -12.48
N GLU A 272 -2.98 7.78 -12.73
CA GLU A 272 -2.82 6.39 -13.11
C GLU A 272 -3.28 5.46 -11.98
N SER A 273 -3.86 4.32 -12.35
CA SER A 273 -4.21 3.27 -11.41
C SER A 273 -3.75 1.92 -11.93
N TRP A 274 -3.06 1.17 -11.08
CA TRP A 274 -2.63 -0.19 -11.40
C TRP A 274 -3.80 -1.16 -11.27
N VAL A 275 -4.13 -1.85 -12.36
CA VAL A 275 -5.07 -2.97 -12.35
C VAL A 275 -4.26 -4.26 -12.42
N SER A 276 -4.43 -5.11 -11.41
CA SER A 276 -3.76 -6.42 -11.35
C SER A 276 -4.72 -7.56 -11.70
N VAL A 277 -4.17 -8.61 -12.31
CA VAL A 277 -4.90 -9.82 -12.68
C VAL A 277 -4.34 -11.00 -11.92
N LYS A 278 -5.22 -11.70 -11.21
CA LYS A 278 -4.91 -12.96 -10.53
C LYS A 278 -5.26 -14.13 -11.44
N CYS A 279 -4.24 -14.90 -11.80
CA CYS A 279 -4.42 -16.15 -12.55
C CYS A 279 -5.06 -17.21 -11.66
N GLU A 280 -6.02 -17.95 -12.19
CA GLU A 280 -6.33 -19.29 -11.68
C GLU A 280 -5.33 -20.24 -12.32
N CYS A 281 -4.24 -20.54 -11.62
CA CYS A 281 -3.41 -21.68 -11.97
C CYS A 281 -4.26 -22.93 -11.71
N THR A 282 -4.82 -23.50 -12.78
CA THR A 282 -5.39 -24.86 -12.77
C THR A 282 -4.28 -25.88 -12.95
#